data_AF-A0A7C1FZL1-F1
#
_entry.id   AF-A0A7C1FZL1-F1
#
_cell.length_a   1.000
_cell.length_b   1.000
_cell.length_c   1.000
_cell.angle_alpha   90.00
_cell.angle_beta   90.00
_cell.angle_gamma   90.00
#
_symmetry.space_group_name_H-M   'P 1'
#
loop_
_entity.id
_entity.type
_entity.pdbx_description
1 polymer ?
#
loop_
_entity_poly.entity_id
_entity_poly.type
_entity_poly.pdbx_seq_one_letter_code
_entity_poly.pdbx_strand_id
1 'polypeptide(L)'
;MRIALARQLEHLEPHKDQWDRTAAGVPTRSWGWLANWWRTFGQGDYGPSVPGNLGRRGLRGHLFVPCVLDDCGKLIGLAPWYIQRHPIFGRVIRWLGNGVVCSDYLSLLCEPGREVSV
;
A
#
# COMPACT_ATOMS: atom_id res chain seq x y z
N MET A 1 -8.54 19.74 -1.61
CA MET A 1 -7.93 18.39 -1.49
C MET A 1 -8.17 17.59 -2.76
N ARG A 2 -7.19 16.79 -3.19
CA ARG A 2 -7.28 15.91 -4.37
C ARG A 2 -6.82 14.49 -4.03
N ILE A 3 -7.52 13.48 -4.52
CA ILE A 3 -7.09 12.08 -4.45
C ILE A 3 -6.34 11.72 -5.73
N ALA A 4 -5.14 11.16 -5.59
CA ALA A 4 -4.32 10.63 -6.67
C ALA A 4 -4.06 9.14 -6.44
N LEU A 5 -3.78 8.40 -7.52
CA LEU A 5 -3.52 6.97 -7.46
C LEU A 5 -2.12 6.66 -8.01
N ALA A 6 -1.18 6.31 -7.13
CA ALA A 6 0.13 5.84 -7.56
C ALA A 6 0.10 4.34 -7.83
N ARG A 7 0.48 3.96 -9.05
CA ARG A 7 0.60 2.56 -9.50
C ARG A 7 2.04 2.14 -9.78
N GLN A 8 2.95 3.08 -9.62
CA GLN A 8 4.37 3.00 -9.93
C GLN A 8 5.10 3.70 -8.80
N LEU A 9 6.20 3.10 -8.34
CA LEU A 9 6.93 3.58 -7.17
C LEU A 9 7.54 4.96 -7.45
N GLU A 10 7.92 5.19 -8.70
CA GLU A 10 8.52 6.41 -9.23
C GLU A 10 7.59 7.63 -9.03
N HIS A 11 6.26 7.43 -9.02
CA HIS A 11 5.29 8.49 -8.75
C HIS A 11 5.23 8.89 -7.27
N LEU A 12 5.77 8.07 -6.36
CA LEU A 12 5.75 8.32 -4.92
C LEU A 12 7.10 8.79 -4.40
N GLU A 13 8.18 8.58 -5.15
CA GLU A 13 9.54 8.98 -4.76
C GLU A 13 9.68 10.48 -4.42
N PRO A 14 9.04 11.42 -5.16
CA PRO A 14 9.03 12.84 -4.79
C PRO A 14 8.38 13.15 -3.44
N HIS A 15 7.57 12.20 -2.92
CA HIS A 15 6.81 12.36 -1.68
C HIS A 15 7.37 11.56 -0.51
N LYS A 16 8.58 10.98 -0.63
CA LYS A 16 9.18 10.12 0.41
C LYS A 16 9.27 10.79 1.78
N ASP A 17 9.64 12.07 1.83
CA ASP A 17 9.83 12.80 3.09
C ASP A 17 8.47 13.11 3.74
N GLN A 18 7.46 13.42 2.93
CA GLN A 18 6.07 13.59 3.38
C GLN A 18 5.53 12.27 3.92
N TRP A 19 5.77 11.17 3.21
CA TRP A 19 5.39 9.83 3.62
C TRP A 19 5.98 9.50 4.99
N ASP A 20 7.29 9.64 5.16
CA ASP A 20 7.97 9.29 6.42
C ASP A 20 7.48 10.14 7.60
N ARG A 21 7.03 11.38 7.36
CA ARG A 21 6.33 12.16 8.39
C ARG A 21 5.00 11.52 8.80
N THR A 22 4.20 11.03 7.85
CA THR A 22 2.94 10.31 8.15
C THR A 22 3.17 8.93 8.77
N ALA A 23 4.37 8.36 8.64
CA ALA A 23 4.75 7.12 9.31
C ALA A 23 4.97 7.31 10.83
N ALA A 24 5.08 8.56 11.31
CA ALA A 24 5.21 8.91 12.73
C ALA A 24 6.29 8.11 13.48
N GLY A 25 7.42 7.85 12.82
CA GLY A 25 8.55 7.10 13.39
C GLY A 25 8.37 5.58 13.43
N VAL A 26 7.25 5.04 12.93
CA VAL A 26 7.02 3.59 12.85
C VAL A 26 7.75 3.03 11.60
N PRO A 27 8.81 2.22 11.76
CA PRO A 27 9.65 1.81 10.63
C PRO A 27 8.89 1.02 9.56
N THR A 28 7.93 0.18 9.97
CA THR A 28 7.10 -0.64 9.09
C THR A 28 6.10 0.17 8.25
N ARG A 29 5.91 1.46 8.58
CA ARG A 29 5.11 2.42 7.81
C ARG A 29 5.96 3.33 6.93
N SER A 30 7.28 3.35 7.10
CA SER A 30 8.19 4.22 6.35
C SER A 30 8.19 3.91 4.85
N TRP A 31 8.57 4.91 4.07
CA TRP A 31 8.88 4.80 2.66
C TRP A 31 9.92 3.69 2.44
N GLY A 32 11.03 3.70 3.20
CA GLY A 32 12.11 2.72 3.03
C GLY A 32 11.63 1.27 3.17
N TRP A 33 10.75 1.00 4.14
CA TRP A 33 10.17 -0.32 4.34
C TRP A 33 9.19 -0.70 3.22
N LEU A 34 8.21 0.16 2.94
CA LEU A 34 7.12 -0.17 2.03
C LEU A 34 7.53 -0.11 0.55
N ALA A 35 8.47 0.75 0.18
CA ALA A 35 9.08 0.78 -1.15
C ALA A 35 9.83 -0.54 -1.45
N ASN A 36 10.48 -1.14 -0.44
CA ASN A 36 11.14 -2.43 -0.62
C ASN A 36 10.12 -3.55 -0.87
N TRP A 37 9.02 -3.58 -0.13
CA TRP A 37 7.92 -4.51 -0.42
C TRP A 37 7.30 -4.27 -1.80
N TRP A 38 7.20 -3.01 -2.22
CA TRP A 38 6.75 -2.69 -3.56
C TRP A 38 7.67 -3.24 -4.64
N ARG A 39 9.00 -3.13 -4.49
CA ARG A 39 9.97 -3.69 -5.43
C ARG A 39 9.87 -5.21 -5.49
N THR A 40 9.66 -5.87 -4.35
CA THR A 40 9.55 -7.33 -4.25
C THR A 40 8.23 -7.85 -4.83
N PHE A 41 7.10 -7.18 -4.56
CA PHE A 41 5.77 -7.69 -4.90
C PHE A 41 5.08 -7.02 -6.09
N GLY A 42 5.54 -5.82 -6.48
CA GLY A 42 4.98 -5.06 -7.61
C GLY A 42 5.23 -5.69 -8.98
N GLN A 43 6.11 -6.71 -9.04
CA GLN A 43 6.48 -7.39 -10.29
C GLN A 43 5.58 -8.58 -10.67
N GLY A 44 4.50 -8.84 -9.93
CA GLY A 44 3.27 -9.32 -10.58
C GLY A 44 2.80 -10.74 -10.34
N ASP A 45 3.18 -11.45 -9.27
CA ASP A 45 2.51 -12.72 -8.88
C ASP A 45 2.35 -12.83 -7.34
N TYR A 46 1.91 -11.76 -6.68
CA TYR A 46 1.68 -11.76 -5.23
C TYR A 46 0.25 -12.12 -4.82
N GLY A 47 0.10 -13.25 -4.15
CA GLY A 47 -1.10 -13.64 -3.41
C GLY A 47 -0.79 -14.81 -2.49
N PRO A 48 -1.58 -15.03 -1.42
CA PRO A 48 -1.37 -16.18 -0.54
C PRO A 48 -1.48 -17.47 -1.36
N SER A 49 -0.37 -18.17 -1.51
CA SER A 49 -0.35 -19.57 -1.92
C SER A 49 -1.05 -20.33 -0.80
N VAL A 50 -2.35 -20.60 -0.95
CA VAL A 50 -3.06 -21.46 -0.02
C VAL A 50 -2.37 -22.84 -0.08
N PRO A 51 -1.79 -23.36 1.03
CA PRO A 51 -1.18 -24.67 1.02
C PRO A 51 -2.28 -25.69 0.71
N GLY A 52 -2.19 -26.39 -0.43
CA GLY A 52 -3.18 -27.38 -0.86
C GLY A 52 -3.57 -27.33 -2.34
N ASN A 53 -3.17 -26.31 -3.10
CA ASN A 53 -3.39 -26.28 -4.56
C ASN A 53 -2.06 -26.30 -5.32
N LEU A 54 -1.61 -27.50 -5.67
CA LEU A 54 -0.62 -27.72 -6.74
C LEU A 54 -1.15 -27.09 -8.04
N GLY A 55 -0.51 -26.02 -8.52
CA GLY A 55 -0.56 -25.64 -9.93
C GLY A 55 -1.22 -24.31 -10.31
N ARG A 56 -1.67 -23.45 -9.37
CA ARG A 56 -2.15 -22.12 -9.76
C ARG A 56 -1.04 -21.08 -9.63
N ARG A 57 -0.60 -20.54 -10.79
CA ARG A 57 0.11 -19.26 -10.91
C ARG A 57 -0.39 -18.31 -9.82
N GLY A 58 0.54 -17.77 -9.02
CA GLY A 58 0.23 -16.82 -7.95
C GLY A 58 -0.80 -15.80 -8.44
N LEU A 59 -1.82 -15.53 -7.63
CA LEU A 59 -2.87 -14.60 -8.03
C LEU A 59 -2.21 -13.25 -8.32
N ARG A 60 -2.23 -12.82 -9.58
CA ARG A 60 -1.62 -11.55 -10.00
C ARG A 60 -2.22 -10.39 -9.21
N GLY A 61 -1.41 -9.83 -8.33
CA GLY A 61 -1.70 -8.62 -7.58
C GLY A 61 -1.08 -7.41 -8.27
N HIS A 62 -1.82 -6.31 -8.36
CA HIS A 62 -1.28 -5.02 -8.76
C HIS A 62 -1.29 -4.08 -7.56
N LEU A 63 -0.11 -3.67 -7.11
CA LEU A 63 0.03 -2.71 -6.03
C LEU A 63 -0.49 -1.34 -6.49
N PHE A 64 -1.14 -0.61 -5.58
CA PHE A 64 -1.54 0.77 -5.78
C PHE A 64 -1.59 1.51 -4.44
N VAL A 65 -1.18 2.78 -4.42
CA VAL A 65 -1.28 3.65 -3.24
C VAL A 65 -2.22 4.80 -3.58
N PRO A 66 -3.44 4.84 -3.03
CA PRO A 66 -4.21 6.06 -2.99
C PRO A 66 -3.47 7.06 -2.12
N CYS A 67 -3.35 8.28 -2.63
CA CYS A 67 -2.70 9.41 -2.00
C CYS A 67 -3.69 10.56 -1.90
N VAL A 68 -3.71 11.22 -0.74
CA VAL A 68 -4.46 12.46 -0.54
C VAL A 68 -3.46 13.60 -0.57
N LEU A 69 -3.68 14.54 -1.47
CA LEU A 69 -2.90 15.75 -1.62
C LEU A 69 -3.72 16.96 -1.14
N ASP A 70 -3.09 17.89 -0.44
CA ASP A 70 -3.68 19.19 -0.15
C ASP A 70 -3.70 20.09 -1.41
N ASP A 71 -4.21 21.32 -1.25
CA ASP A 71 -4.36 22.27 -2.37
C ASP A 71 -3.00 22.80 -2.90
N CYS A 72 -1.94 22.65 -2.11
CA CYS A 72 -0.56 22.97 -2.49
C CYS A 72 0.17 21.76 -3.12
N GLY A 73 -0.50 20.60 -3.24
CA GLY A 73 0.09 19.37 -3.77
C GLY A 73 0.93 18.59 -2.76
N LYS A 74 0.89 18.93 -1.48
CA LYS A 74 1.58 18.21 -0.41
C LYS A 74 0.83 16.91 -0.10
N LEU A 75 1.55 15.80 0.01
CA LEU A 75 1.00 14.53 0.48
C LEU A 75 0.63 14.62 1.96
N ILE A 76 -0.66 14.45 2.26
CA ILE A 76 -1.23 14.54 3.61
C ILE A 76 -1.84 13.22 4.11
N GLY A 77 -1.90 12.20 3.24
CA GLY A 77 -2.30 10.85 3.63
C GLY A 77 -2.15 9.85 2.49
N LEU A 78 -2.05 8.57 2.84
CA LEU A 78 -1.89 7.49 1.87
C LEU A 78 -2.34 6.14 2.44
N ALA A 79 -2.64 5.20 1.55
CA ALA A 79 -2.96 3.82 1.94
C ALA A 79 -2.21 2.79 1.06
N PRO A 80 -1.30 1.98 1.62
CA PRO A 80 -0.53 1.01 0.84
C PRO A 80 -1.37 -0.25 0.57
N TRP A 81 -2.01 -0.32 -0.59
CA TRP A 81 -2.95 -1.38 -0.96
C TRP A 81 -2.53 -2.13 -2.22
N TYR A 82 -3.24 -3.22 -2.51
CA TYR A 82 -3.13 -3.93 -3.77
C TYR A 82 -4.48 -4.47 -4.24
N ILE A 83 -4.66 -4.54 -5.56
CA ILE A 83 -5.81 -5.19 -6.19
C ILE A 83 -5.42 -6.61 -6.55
N GLN A 84 -6.26 -7.57 -6.20
CA GLN A 84 -6.10 -8.97 -6.55
C GLN A 84 -7.38 -9.50 -7.18
N ARG A 85 -7.27 -10.45 -8.11
CA ARG A 85 -8.44 -11.20 -8.59
C ARG A 85 -8.77 -12.33 -7.62
N HIS A 86 -9.98 -12.32 -7.08
CA HIS A 86 -10.61 -13.41 -6.36
C HIS A 86 -11.46 -14.25 -7.33
N PRO A 87 -11.37 -15.59 -7.31
CA PRO A 87 -12.12 -16.45 -8.24
C PRO A 87 -13.64 -16.25 -8.21
N ILE A 88 -14.20 -15.92 -7.04
CA ILE A 88 -15.66 -15.79 -6.83
C ILE A 88 -16.12 -14.32 -6.87
N PHE A 89 -15.28 -13.39 -6.42
CA PHE A 89 -15.70 -12.00 -6.15
C PHE A 89 -15.11 -11.00 -7.17
N GLY A 90 -14.37 -11.47 -8.17
CA GLY A 90 -13.73 -10.60 -9.14
C GLY A 90 -12.56 -9.81 -8.53
N ARG A 91 -12.45 -8.51 -8.80
CA ARG A 91 -11.33 -7.69 -8.26
C ARG A 91 -11.62 -7.23 -6.84
N VAL A 92 -10.71 -7.52 -5.91
CA VAL A 92 -10.79 -7.10 -4.51
C VAL A 92 -9.59 -6.26 -4.13
N ILE A 93 -9.79 -5.27 -3.27
CA ILE A 93 -8.72 -4.47 -2.66
C ILE A 93 -8.28 -5.17 -1.37
N ARG A 94 -6.97 -5.24 -1.14
CA ARG A 94 -6.37 -5.84 0.05
C ARG A 94 -5.24 -4.97 0.60
N TRP A 95 -5.07 -5.04 1.91
CA TRP A 95 -3.95 -4.43 2.62
C TRP A 95 -2.66 -5.20 2.35
N LEU A 96 -1.55 -4.48 2.20
CA LEU A 96 -0.23 -5.10 2.06
C LEU A 96 0.14 -5.98 3.29
N GLY A 97 -0.47 -5.71 4.46
CA GLY A 97 -0.30 -6.44 5.71
C GLY A 97 -1.38 -7.49 5.96
N ASN A 98 -1.48 -8.50 5.12
CA ASN A 98 -2.46 -9.59 5.26
C ASN A 98 -1.87 -10.89 5.85
N GLY A 99 -0.80 -10.78 6.65
CA GLY A 99 -0.12 -11.92 7.28
C GLY A 99 1.09 -12.48 6.52
N VAL A 100 1.44 -11.92 5.35
CA VAL A 100 2.64 -12.27 4.57
C VAL A 100 3.76 -11.22 4.69
N VAL A 101 3.38 -9.98 5.02
CA VAL A 101 4.27 -8.89 5.45
C VAL A 101 3.93 -8.61 6.91
N CYS A 102 4.93 -8.40 7.78
CA CYS A 102 4.71 -8.01 9.19
C CYS A 102 3.65 -6.90 9.26
N SER A 103 2.43 -7.30 9.65
CA SER A 103 1.16 -6.70 9.22
C SER A 103 0.57 -5.74 10.22
N ASP A 104 1.05 -5.78 11.46
CA ASP A 104 0.30 -5.29 12.61
C ASP A 104 0.28 -3.75 12.68
N TYR A 105 0.99 -3.10 11.75
CA TYR A 105 1.14 -1.65 11.67
C TYR A 105 0.66 -1.06 10.35
N LEU A 106 0.08 -1.84 9.44
CA LEU A 106 -0.41 -1.29 8.16
C LEU A 106 -1.84 -0.74 8.31
N SER A 107 -1.94 0.55 8.65
CA SER A 107 -3.18 1.32 8.59
C SER A 107 -3.11 2.36 7.48
N LEU A 108 -4.21 3.09 7.30
CA LEU A 108 -4.20 4.35 6.58
C LEU A 108 -3.25 5.32 7.29
N LEU A 109 -2.35 5.96 6.55
CA LEU A 109 -1.45 6.99 7.08
C LEU A 109 -2.05 8.36 6.75
N CYS A 110 -2.00 9.26 7.72
CA CYS A 110 -2.36 10.66 7.52
C CYS A 110 -1.43 11.54 8.36
N GLU A 111 -1.41 12.84 8.05
CA GLU A 111 -0.75 13.80 8.93
C GLU A 111 -1.40 13.81 10.32
N PRO A 112 -0.59 13.93 11.39
CA PRO A 112 -1.11 14.14 12.73
C PRO A 112 -2.05 15.35 12.81
N GLY A 113 -3.18 15.20 13.49
CA GLY A 113 -4.22 16.21 13.60
C GLY A 113 -5.22 16.21 12.42
N ARG A 114 -5.08 15.28 11.47
CA ARG A 114 -6.05 15.02 10.40
C ARG A 114 -6.75 13.67 10.53
N GLU A 115 -6.49 12.94 11.61
CA GLU A 115 -7.30 11.79 12.00
C GLU A 115 -8.71 12.26 12.35
N VAL A 116 -9.74 11.62 11.79
CA VAL A 116 -11.08 11.73 12.39
C VAL A 116 -11.03 10.90 13.65
N SER A 117 -11.30 11.52 14.82
CA SER A 117 -11.57 10.76 16.04
C SER A 117 -12.76 9.85 15.75
N VAL A 118 -12.50 8.54 15.66
CA VAL A 118 -13.53 7.52 15.45
C VAL A 118 -14.29 7.28 16.74
#